data_AF-A0A1X1QSY8-F1
#
_entry.id   AF-A0A1X1QSY8-F1
#
_cell.length_a   1.000
_cell.length_b   1.000
_cell.length_c   1.000
_cell.angle_alpha   90.00
_cell.angle_beta   90.00
_cell.angle_gamma   90.00
#
_symmetry.space_group_name_H-M   'P 1'
#
loop_
_entity.id
_entity.type
_entity.pdbx_description
1 polymer ?
#
loop_
_entity_poly.entity_id
_entity_poly.type
_entity_poly.pdbx_seq_one_letter_code
_entity_poly.pdbx_strand_id
1 'polypeptide(L)' 'MTDEILTLKEVAQYLKLAEKTAYKLAADGKLPGFKAGGSWRFKKEEIGEDPFSNIQQEDLYDLINDKGQGYNISS' A
#
# COMPACT_ATOMS: atom_id res chain seq x y z
N MET A 1 4.72 18.85 9.70
CA MET A 1 4.74 17.53 9.04
C MET A 1 4.24 16.56 10.08
N THR A 2 3.16 15.85 9.77
CA THR A 2 2.39 15.09 10.76
C THR A 2 2.94 13.68 10.82
N ASP A 3 3.48 13.30 11.98
CA ASP A 3 3.87 11.94 12.40
C ASP A 3 2.65 10.98 12.50
N GLU A 4 1.82 10.96 11.47
CA GLU A 4 0.61 10.15 11.40
C GLU A 4 1.00 8.72 11.09
N ILE A 5 0.71 7.83 12.04
CA ILE A 5 0.90 6.38 11.91
C ILE A 5 -0.43 5.75 11.53
N LEU A 6 -0.48 5.12 10.37
CA LEU A 6 -1.63 4.40 9.88
C LEU A 6 -1.55 2.92 10.28
N THR A 7 -2.70 2.34 10.58
CA THR A 7 -2.92 0.89 10.65
C THR A 7 -3.04 0.30 9.25
N LEU A 8 -3.06 -1.03 9.16
CA LEU A 8 -3.29 -1.75 7.90
C LEU A 8 -4.58 -1.31 7.20
N LYS A 9 -5.66 -1.14 7.97
CA LYS A 9 -6.96 -0.72 7.44
C LYS A 9 -6.92 0.72 6.92
N GLU A 10 -6.28 1.62 7.66
CA GLU A 10 -6.17 3.03 7.27
C GLU A 10 -5.27 3.23 6.06
N VAL A 11 -4.13 2.52 5.96
CA VAL A 11 -3.28 2.59 4.76
C VAL A 11 -3.97 1.98 3.54
N ALA A 12 -4.73 0.89 3.74
CA ALA A 12 -5.54 0.32 2.67
C ALA A 12 -6.58 1.33 2.19
N GLN A 13 -7.30 1.99 3.09
CA GLN A 13 -8.26 3.03 2.72
C GLN A 13 -7.58 4.24 2.05
N TYR A 14 -6.43 4.69 2.56
CA TYR A 14 -5.65 5.80 2.03
C TYR A 14 -5.21 5.53 0.58
N LEU A 15 -4.66 4.34 0.33
CA LEU A 15 -4.24 3.88 -0.99
C LEU A 15 -5.39 3.35 -1.83
N LYS A 16 -6.62 3.35 -1.28
CA LYS A 16 -7.85 2.78 -1.83
C LYS A 16 -7.69 1.31 -2.26
N LEU A 17 -6.96 0.51 -1.50
CA LEU A 17 -6.77 -0.93 -1.66
C LEU A 17 -7.68 -1.73 -0.73
N ALA A 18 -7.90 -3.00 -1.03
CA ALA A 18 -8.36 -3.97 -0.05
C ALA A 18 -7.25 -4.26 0.96
N GLU A 19 -7.65 -4.53 2.20
CA GLU A 19 -6.72 -4.82 3.30
C GLU A 19 -5.82 -6.03 3.01
N LYS A 20 -6.31 -7.03 2.28
CA LYS A 20 -5.53 -8.20 1.84
C LYS A 20 -4.34 -7.79 0.97
N THR A 21 -4.56 -6.90 0.02
CA THR A 21 -3.53 -6.47 -0.94
C THR A 21 -2.51 -5.57 -0.24
N ALA A 22 -2.97 -4.64 0.61
CA ALA A 22 -2.08 -3.85 1.46
C ALA A 22 -1.22 -4.75 2.38
N TYR A 23 -1.80 -5.81 2.95
CA TYR A 23 -1.08 -6.76 3.78
C TYR A 23 0.00 -7.51 2.99
N LYS A 24 -0.34 -8.00 1.80
CA LYS A 24 0.60 -8.73 0.93
C LYS A 24 1.77 -7.82 0.55
N LEU A 25 1.51 -6.59 0.12
CA LEU A 25 2.57 -5.64 -0.24
C LEU A 25 3.46 -5.29 0.94
N ALA A 26 2.90 -5.12 2.14
CA ALA A 26 3.69 -4.90 3.35
C ALA A 26 4.55 -6.13 3.71
N ALA A 27 3.96 -7.33 3.62
CA ALA A 27 4.67 -8.59 3.89
C ALA A 27 5.80 -8.85 2.88
N ASP A 28 5.61 -8.45 1.62
CA ASP A 28 6.59 -8.55 0.54
C ASP A 28 7.63 -7.40 0.57
N GLY A 29 7.50 -6.43 1.48
CA GLY A 29 8.39 -5.27 1.59
C GLY A 29 8.20 -4.22 0.48
N LYS A 30 7.13 -4.32 -0.30
CA LYS A 30 6.79 -3.41 -1.41
C LYS A 30 6.04 -2.16 -0.94
N LEU A 31 5.38 -2.26 0.22
CA LEU A 31 4.74 -1.13 0.90
C LEU A 31 5.54 -0.79 2.16
N PRO A 32 6.11 0.43 2.28
CA PRO A 32 6.95 0.78 3.43
C PRO A 32 6.13 0.81 4.72
N GLY A 33 6.44 -0.11 5.62
CA GLY A 33 5.79 -0.27 6.91
C GLY A 33 6.57 -1.23 7.80
N PHE A 34 6.22 -1.25 9.09
CA PHE A 34 6.87 -2.11 10.07
C PHE A 34 5.85 -2.82 10.96
N LYS A 35 6.22 -3.99 11.48
CA LYS A 35 5.42 -4.69 12.48
C LYS A 35 5.79 -4.22 13.89
N ALA A 36 4.79 -3.82 14.67
CA ALA A 36 4.91 -3.50 16.08
C ALA A 36 3.74 -4.15 16.85
N GLY A 37 4.05 -4.90 17.90
CA GLY A 37 3.02 -5.59 18.70
C GLY A 37 2.12 -6.53 17.88
N GLY A 38 2.69 -7.21 16.88
CA GLY A 38 1.95 -8.13 16.01
C GLY A 38 1.07 -7.45 14.94
N SER A 39 1.06 -6.12 14.86
CA SER A 39 0.27 -5.36 13.87
C SER A 39 1.16 -4.53 12.96
N TRP A 40 0.71 -4.28 11.73
CA TRP A 40 1.41 -3.38 10.80
C TRP A 40 1.18 -1.91 11.14
N ARG A 41 2.21 -1.11 10.94
CA ARG A 41 2.23 0.35 11.11
C ARG A 41 2.91 0.99 9.90
N PHE A 42 2.35 2.08 9.42
CA PHE A 42 2.80 2.79 8.23
C PHE A 42 2.92 4.27 8.56
N LYS A 43 4.10 4.86 8.38
CA LYS A 43 4.23 6.31 8.48
C LYS A 43 3.67 6.93 7.21
N LYS A 44 2.67 7.79 7.34
CA LYS A 44 2.04 8.44 6.17
C LYS A 44 3.06 9.19 5.30
N GLU A 45 4.09 9.75 5.93
CA GLU A 45 5.19 10.46 5.26
C GLU A 45 6.09 9.53 4.43
N GLU A 46 6.24 8.25 4.84
CA GLU A 46 7.04 7.25 4.10
C GLU A 46 6.27 6.62 2.94
N ILE A 47 4.93 6.59 3.01
CA ILE A 47 4.08 6.14 1.89
C ILE A 47 4.21 7.10 0.70
N GLY A 48 4.33 8.41 0.97
CA GLY A 48 4.47 9.43 -0.08
C GLY A 48 3.24 9.57 -0.99
N GLU A 49 3.42 10.31 -2.09
CA GLU A 49 2.38 10.54 -3.11
C GLU A 49 2.26 9.36 -4.09
N ASP A 50 3.39 8.71 -4.41
CA ASP A 50 3.45 7.54 -5.31
C ASP A 50 4.24 6.36 -4.68
N PRO A 51 3.61 5.60 -3.77
CA PRO A 51 4.23 4.44 -3.12
C PRO A 51 4.53 3.27 -4.08
N PHE A 52 4.03 3.31 -5.31
CA PHE A 52 4.10 2.19 -6.24
C PHE A 52 5.05 2.45 -7.42
N SER A 53 5.73 3.59 -7.45
CA SER A 53 6.67 3.98 -8.53
C SER A 53 7.73 2.92 -8.88
N ASN A 54 8.09 2.02 -7.95
CA ASN A 54 9.16 1.04 -8.13
C ASN A 54 8.71 -0.43 -8.03
N ILE A 55 7.41 -0.72 -8.05
CA ILE A 55 6.93 -2.11 -8.01
C ILE A 55 7.03 -2.77 -9.38
N GLN A 56 7.28 -4.08 -9.42
CA GLN A 56 7.36 -4.83 -10.67
C GLN A 56 5.97 -5.00 -11.31
N GLN A 57 5.94 -5.21 -12.63
CA GLN A 57 4.70 -5.29 -13.41
C GLN A 57 3.78 -6.46 -13.00
N GLU A 58 4.34 -7.53 -12.45
CA GLU A 58 3.57 -8.65 -11.89
C GLU A 58 2.78 -8.27 -10.64
N ASP A 59 3.32 -7.38 -9.81
CA ASP A 59 2.69 -6.90 -8.58
C ASP A 59 1.63 -5.83 -8.86
N LEU A 60 1.81 -5.08 -9.96
CA LEU A 60 0.81 -4.18 -10.50
C LEU A 60 -0.49 -4.89 -10.86
N TYR A 61 -0.43 -6.16 -11.29
CA TYR A 61 -1.63 -6.91 -11.65
C TYR A 61 -2.57 -7.12 -10.46
N ASP A 62 -2.04 -7.46 -9.29
CA ASP A 62 -2.85 -7.61 -8.08
C ASP A 62 -3.50 -6.29 -7.68
N LEU A 63 -2.76 -5.17 -7.76
CA LEU A 63 -3.26 -3.82 -7.48
C LEU A 63 -4.39 -3.38 -8.43
N ILE A 64 -4.24 -3.66 -9.72
CA ILE A 64 -5.22 -3.30 -10.76
C ILE A 64 -6.54 -4.07 -10.54
N ASN A 65 -6.45 -5.35 -10.19
CA ASN A 65 -7.63 -6.22 -10.06
C ASN A 65 -8.32 -6.11 -8.70
N ASP A 66 -7.64 -5.58 -7.68
CA ASP A 66 -8.18 -5.34 -6.34
C ASP A 66 -9.20 -4.18 -6.28
N LYS A 67 -9.07 -3.21 -7.21
CA LYS A 67 -9.87 -1.97 -7.22
C LYS A 67 -11.26 -2.10 -7.84
N GLY A 68 -11.57 -3.20 -8.55
CA GLY A 68 -12.82 -3.33 -9.34
C GLY A 68 -13.03 -2.24 -10.42
N GLN A 69 -12.07 -1.34 -10.58
CA GLN A 69 -11.98 -0.23 -11.52
C GLN A 69 -10.51 -0.23 -11.94
N GLY A 70 -10.21 -0.71 -13.15
CA GLY A 70 -8.85 -0.86 -13.62
C GLY A 70 -8.04 0.41 -13.39
N TYR A 71 -6.87 0.28 -12.78
CA TYR A 71 -5.92 1.38 -12.69
C TYR A 71 -5.50 1.73 -14.11
N ASN A 72 -5.94 2.88 -14.62
CA ASN A 72 -5.51 3.38 -15.93
C ASN A 72 -4.05 3.81 -15.81
N ILE A 73 -3.13 2.87 -16.07
CA ILE A 73 -1.75 3.22 -16.36
C ILE A 73 -1.75 3.92 -17.72
N SER A 74 -1.59 5.25 -17.69
CA SER A 74 -1.36 6.01 -18.91
C SER A 74 0.05 5.63 -19.39
N SER A 75 0.14 5.13 -20.62
CA SER A 75 1.40 4.82 -21.31
C SER A 75 2.33 6.02 -21.39
#